data_AF-A0A8H4WWM6-F1
#
_entry.id   AF-A0A8H4WWM6-F1
#
_cell.length_a   1.000
_cell.length_b   1.000
_cell.length_c   1.000
_cell.angle_alpha   90.00
_cell.angle_beta   90.00
_cell.angle_gamma   90.00
#
_symmetry.space_group_name_H-M   'P 1'
#
loop_
_entity.id
_entity.type
_entity.pdbx_description
1 polymer ?
#
loop_
_entity_poly.entity_id
_entity_poly.type
_entity_poly.pdbx_seq_one_letter_code
_entity_poly.pdbx_strand_id
1 'polypeptide(L)'
;MPNKEGRCLHSPWSISLESEIPILISVEGNSTALASAEVSTSFSEAYSYLAEYCGIHCIDDDVYLASLAGALMIPASKYDGRPIILPVPDAYWGEETEEYRGQHQTSSSFTGINNDQFDRLLTLSCNAKGTKALLASVFCEAEVSSNLCGMWLQGSFAVLDTIKDPHSLLRIMARRDPDIGFLWLGSFITGGNDKALREGRAGRWNIDLGAAAWTGTLMSFIQMPVPQFAPDTRSISRADECRLLYLCHDINYTIPPLFPFPPFGSTAIDDTNIDVHEHIICGWDHGLRFSHLTWHCSDGTKVQQSPKVPSMATRSKNGVLRYSIPEVEVDYEEYDSEDENSEMATRNIFTWLRGDDGFPVAERAIREHEWIDNLDSENDEPINGDVHSTFGGQLRGWLLKTSIYRCNSI
;
A
#
# COMPACT_ATOMS: atom_id res chain seq x y z
N MET A 1 -0.11 -29.09 -12.32
CA MET A 1 -1.35 -29.76 -11.86
C MET A 1 -2.56 -29.09 -12.51
N PRO A 2 -3.56 -29.82 -13.02
CA PRO A 2 -4.77 -29.19 -13.53
C PRO A 2 -5.67 -28.67 -12.41
N ASN A 3 -6.39 -27.56 -12.63
CA ASN A 3 -7.44 -27.09 -11.72
C ASN A 3 -8.66 -28.03 -11.76
N LYS A 4 -9.69 -27.76 -10.95
CA LYS A 4 -10.96 -28.53 -10.95
C LYS A 4 -11.67 -28.58 -12.31
N GLU A 5 -11.27 -27.75 -13.27
CA GLU A 5 -11.80 -27.66 -14.63
C GLU A 5 -10.86 -28.29 -15.68
N GLY A 6 -9.77 -28.95 -15.28
CA GLY A 6 -8.83 -29.61 -16.20
C GLY A 6 -7.81 -28.68 -16.85
N ARG A 7 -7.78 -27.38 -16.52
CA ARG A 7 -6.81 -26.42 -17.07
C ARG A 7 -5.47 -26.54 -16.37
N CYS A 8 -4.36 -26.56 -17.11
CA CYS A 8 -3.02 -26.58 -16.54
C CYS A 8 -2.82 -25.35 -15.64
N LEU A 9 -2.50 -25.57 -14.35
CA LEU A 9 -2.11 -24.49 -13.45
C LEU A 9 -0.67 -24.09 -13.80
N HIS A 10 -0.52 -22.89 -14.31
CA HIS A 10 0.78 -22.27 -14.44
C HIS A 10 1.16 -21.56 -13.14
N SER A 11 2.47 -21.47 -12.91
CA SER A 11 3.03 -20.67 -11.82
C SER A 11 2.49 -19.23 -11.85
N PRO A 12 2.23 -18.58 -10.70
CA PRO A 12 1.88 -17.17 -10.65
C PRO A 12 2.87 -16.28 -11.41
N TRP A 13 4.14 -16.67 -11.46
CA TRP A 13 5.21 -15.97 -12.16
C TRP A 13 5.41 -16.39 -13.63
N SER A 14 4.61 -17.32 -14.16
CA SER A 14 4.75 -17.73 -15.56
C SER A 14 4.43 -16.57 -16.51
N ILE A 15 5.13 -16.45 -17.62
CA ILE A 15 4.77 -15.51 -18.68
C ILE A 15 4.84 -16.22 -20.01
N SER A 16 4.07 -15.74 -20.97
CA SER A 16 4.16 -16.20 -22.35
C SER A 16 4.96 -15.17 -23.12
N LEU A 17 6.08 -15.60 -23.69
CA LEU A 17 6.82 -14.78 -24.64
C LEU A 17 6.08 -14.84 -25.99
N GLU A 18 5.54 -13.70 -26.43
CA GLU A 18 5.07 -13.53 -27.80
C GLU A 18 6.29 -13.18 -28.66
N SER A 19 6.82 -14.17 -29.39
CA SER A 19 7.98 -14.02 -30.26
C SER A 19 7.68 -14.62 -31.63
N GLU A 20 8.01 -13.87 -32.68
CA GLU A 20 8.02 -14.39 -34.06
C GLU A 20 9.21 -15.34 -34.30
N ILE A 21 10.22 -15.28 -33.42
CA ILE A 21 11.40 -16.14 -33.47
C ILE A 21 11.10 -17.45 -32.71
N PRO A 22 11.13 -18.62 -33.37
CA PRO A 22 10.95 -19.89 -32.70
C PRO A 22 12.19 -20.20 -31.84
N ILE A 23 11.99 -20.33 -30.53
CA ILE A 23 13.04 -20.76 -29.60
C ILE A 23 13.02 -22.29 -29.55
N LEU A 24 14.09 -22.92 -30.05
CA LEU A 24 14.27 -24.37 -29.97
C LEU A 24 15.17 -24.70 -28.78
N ILE A 25 14.65 -25.43 -27.79
CA ILE A 25 15.44 -25.96 -26.70
C ILE A 25 15.97 -27.33 -27.13
N SER A 26 17.26 -27.43 -27.42
CA SER A 26 17.94 -28.71 -27.66
C SER A 26 18.44 -29.26 -26.33
N VAL A 27 17.97 -30.44 -25.95
CA VAL A 27 18.47 -31.16 -24.76
C VAL A 27 19.39 -32.27 -25.25
N GLU A 28 20.70 -32.08 -25.13
CA GLU A 28 21.67 -33.16 -25.30
C GLU A 28 21.75 -33.99 -24.01
N GLY A 29 20.87 -34.95 -23.88
CA GLY A 29 20.86 -35.89 -22.75
C GLY A 29 20.40 -37.28 -23.16
N ASN A 30 21.17 -38.31 -22.78
CA ASN A 30 20.70 -39.69 -22.85
C ASN A 30 19.52 -39.85 -21.91
N SER A 31 18.31 -39.77 -22.45
CA SER A 31 17.05 -39.93 -21.71
C SER A 31 16.98 -41.33 -21.11
N THR A 32 17.51 -41.46 -19.89
CA THR A 32 17.16 -42.55 -18.98
C THR A 32 16.11 -41.97 -18.05
N ALA A 33 14.87 -42.04 -18.52
CA ALA A 33 13.70 -41.80 -17.70
C ALA A 33 13.64 -42.86 -16.59
N LEU A 34 14.30 -42.59 -15.47
CA LEU A 34 13.72 -42.92 -14.19
C LEU A 34 12.98 -41.68 -13.74
N ALA A 35 11.68 -41.84 -13.46
CA ALA A 35 10.93 -40.91 -12.65
C ALA A 35 11.60 -40.86 -11.27
N SER A 36 12.72 -40.14 -11.16
CA SER A 36 13.21 -39.70 -9.87
C SER A 36 12.09 -38.83 -9.33
N ALA A 37 11.56 -39.19 -8.16
CA ALA A 37 10.73 -38.30 -7.37
C ALA A 37 11.32 -36.89 -7.52
N GLU A 38 10.56 -35.96 -8.09
CA GLU A 38 11.03 -34.60 -8.40
C GLU A 38 11.59 -34.00 -7.11
N VAL A 39 12.90 -34.10 -6.92
CA VAL A 39 13.59 -33.45 -5.83
C VAL A 39 13.58 -32.00 -6.23
N SER A 40 12.61 -31.25 -5.72
CA SER A 40 12.63 -29.79 -5.74
C SER A 40 14.01 -29.35 -5.35
N THR A 41 14.69 -28.62 -6.24
CA THR A 41 15.96 -27.96 -5.94
C THR A 41 15.82 -27.18 -4.64
N SER A 42 16.82 -27.28 -3.77
CA SER A 42 16.81 -26.51 -2.53
C SER A 42 16.94 -25.01 -2.83
N PHE A 43 16.46 -24.14 -1.94
CA PHE A 43 16.63 -22.69 -2.10
C PHE A 43 18.10 -22.27 -2.31
N SER A 44 19.01 -22.86 -1.52
CA SER A 44 20.45 -22.58 -1.62
C SER A 44 21.03 -22.95 -2.98
N GLU A 45 20.55 -24.05 -3.55
CA GLU A 45 21.03 -24.56 -4.83
C GLU A 45 20.46 -23.75 -5.99
N ALA A 46 19.16 -23.43 -5.96
CA ALA A 46 18.54 -22.52 -6.93
C ALA A 46 19.22 -21.14 -6.93
N TYR A 47 19.55 -20.61 -5.76
CA TYR A 47 20.30 -19.37 -5.63
C TYR A 47 21.72 -19.47 -6.20
N SER A 48 22.40 -20.61 -6.01
CA SER A 48 23.74 -20.84 -6.57
C SER A 48 23.72 -20.82 -8.10
N TYR A 49 22.71 -21.44 -8.73
CA TYR A 49 22.54 -21.36 -10.18
C TYR A 49 22.30 -19.94 -10.69
N LEU A 50 21.49 -19.14 -9.97
CA LEU A 50 21.28 -17.73 -10.31
C LEU A 50 22.57 -16.90 -10.18
N ALA A 51 23.32 -17.10 -9.09
CA ALA A 51 24.58 -16.39 -8.86
C ALA A 51 25.63 -16.74 -9.92
N GLU A 52 25.73 -18.02 -10.30
CA GLU A 52 26.63 -18.48 -11.37
C GLU A 52 26.23 -17.87 -12.71
N TYR A 53 24.94 -17.87 -13.05
CA TYR A 53 24.41 -17.24 -14.27
C TYR A 53 24.76 -15.75 -14.31
N CYS A 54 24.51 -15.01 -13.23
CA CYS A 54 24.89 -13.60 -13.13
C CYS A 54 26.39 -13.40 -13.30
N GLY A 55 27.21 -14.26 -12.70
CA GLY A 55 28.67 -14.22 -12.84
C GLY A 55 29.15 -14.47 -14.28
N ILE A 56 28.59 -15.46 -14.97
CA ILE A 56 28.92 -15.79 -16.37
C ILE A 56 28.58 -14.60 -17.29
N HIS A 57 27.43 -13.96 -17.06
CA HIS A 57 26.93 -12.89 -17.90
C HIS A 57 27.33 -11.49 -17.43
N CYS A 58 28.20 -11.38 -16.41
CA CYS A 58 28.61 -10.11 -15.81
C CYS A 58 27.42 -9.20 -15.42
N ILE A 59 26.32 -9.81 -14.98
CA ILE A 59 25.14 -9.09 -14.49
C ILE A 59 25.50 -8.52 -13.13
N ASP A 60 25.51 -7.19 -13.02
CA ASP A 60 25.75 -6.52 -11.75
C ASP A 60 24.60 -6.74 -10.74
N ASP A 61 24.91 -6.53 -9.46
CA ASP A 61 23.96 -6.75 -8.36
C ASP A 61 22.70 -5.87 -8.51
N ASP A 62 22.81 -4.66 -9.05
CA ASP A 62 21.67 -3.74 -9.20
C ASP A 62 20.73 -4.25 -10.31
N VAL A 63 21.26 -4.81 -11.41
CA VAL A 63 20.48 -5.46 -12.48
C VAL A 63 19.82 -6.75 -11.98
N TYR A 64 20.51 -7.54 -11.16
CA TYR A 64 19.91 -8.70 -10.50
C TYR A 64 18.73 -8.30 -9.63
N LEU A 65 18.90 -7.30 -8.76
CA LEU A 65 17.85 -6.79 -7.88
C LEU A 65 16.67 -6.19 -8.65
N ALA A 66 16.94 -5.47 -9.73
CA ALA A 66 15.92 -4.97 -10.64
C ALA A 66 15.11 -6.10 -11.28
N SER A 67 15.81 -7.14 -11.76
CA SER A 67 15.18 -8.33 -12.35
C SER A 67 14.30 -9.07 -11.34
N LEU A 68 14.78 -9.21 -10.10
CA LEU A 68 14.00 -9.79 -9.01
C LEU A 68 12.76 -8.95 -8.69
N ALA A 69 12.91 -7.62 -8.57
CA ALA A 69 11.79 -6.71 -8.38
C ALA A 69 10.73 -6.84 -9.51
N GLY A 70 11.18 -6.91 -10.76
CA GLY A 70 10.31 -7.17 -11.91
C GLY A 70 9.58 -8.51 -11.80
N ALA A 71 10.29 -9.58 -11.45
CA ALA A 71 9.71 -10.90 -11.24
C ALA A 71 8.63 -10.89 -10.15
N LEU A 72 8.89 -10.25 -9.00
CA LEU A 72 7.93 -10.11 -7.90
C LEU A 72 6.65 -9.34 -8.30
N MET A 73 6.69 -8.53 -9.36
CA MET A 73 5.53 -7.81 -9.86
C MET A 73 4.69 -8.56 -10.89
N ILE A 74 5.20 -9.70 -11.42
CA ILE A 74 4.47 -10.50 -12.41
C ILE A 74 3.06 -10.92 -11.93
N PRO A 75 2.88 -11.45 -10.72
CA PRO A 75 1.53 -11.86 -10.28
C PRO A 75 0.56 -10.68 -10.17
N ALA A 76 1.03 -9.50 -9.76
CA ALA A 76 0.21 -8.29 -9.69
C ALA A 76 -0.22 -7.82 -11.09
N SER A 77 0.68 -7.85 -12.07
CA SER A 77 0.37 -7.53 -13.46
C SER A 77 -0.64 -8.52 -14.07
N LYS A 78 -0.50 -9.81 -13.78
CA LYS A 78 -1.49 -10.82 -14.18
C LYS A 78 -2.85 -10.64 -13.53
N TYR A 79 -2.87 -10.28 -12.24
CA TYR A 79 -4.11 -9.99 -11.53
C TYR A 79 -4.88 -8.85 -12.20
N ASP A 80 -4.15 -7.89 -12.78
CA ASP A 80 -4.73 -6.81 -13.59
C ASP A 80 -5.15 -7.23 -15.01
N GLY A 81 -4.94 -8.48 -15.41
CA GLY A 81 -5.15 -8.97 -16.76
C GLY A 81 -4.19 -8.38 -17.79
N ARG A 82 -3.05 -7.82 -17.35
CA ARG A 82 -2.09 -7.17 -18.25
C ARG A 82 -1.09 -8.16 -18.82
N PRO A 83 -0.83 -8.11 -20.14
CA PRO A 83 0.31 -8.81 -20.71
C PRO A 83 1.61 -8.16 -20.21
N ILE A 84 2.61 -8.99 -19.95
CA ILE A 84 3.97 -8.53 -19.65
C ILE A 84 4.79 -8.78 -20.91
N ILE A 85 5.30 -7.71 -21.50
CA ILE A 85 6.16 -7.79 -22.68
C ILE A 85 7.59 -7.81 -22.17
N LEU A 86 8.25 -8.96 -22.24
CA LEU A 86 9.69 -9.02 -22.07
C LEU A 86 10.37 -8.78 -23.41
N PRO A 87 11.55 -8.13 -23.43
CA PRO A 87 12.35 -8.05 -24.64
C PRO A 87 12.68 -9.46 -25.13
N VAL A 88 12.56 -9.67 -26.44
CA VAL A 88 13.01 -10.92 -27.07
C VAL A 88 14.53 -10.98 -26.93
N PRO A 89 15.12 -12.09 -26.46
CA PRO A 89 16.56 -12.23 -26.37
C PRO A 89 17.18 -11.99 -27.75
N ASP A 90 18.16 -11.09 -27.83
CA ASP A 90 18.96 -10.93 -29.05
C ASP A 90 19.66 -12.27 -29.34
N ALA A 91 19.75 -12.70 -30.60
CA ALA A 91 20.38 -13.97 -30.95
C ALA A 91 21.90 -13.82 -31.17
N TYR A 92 22.42 -12.59 -31.27
CA TYR A 92 23.83 -12.30 -31.55
C TYR A 92 24.69 -12.24 -30.27
N TRP A 93 24.67 -13.30 -29.45
CA TRP A 93 25.46 -13.40 -28.21
C TRP A 93 26.96 -13.76 -28.42
N GLY A 94 27.52 -13.47 -29.59
CA GLY A 94 28.79 -14.08 -30.03
C GLY A 94 30.06 -13.24 -29.92
N GLU A 95 30.01 -11.91 -30.03
CA GLU A 95 31.25 -11.15 -30.34
C GLU A 95 31.52 -9.87 -29.52
N GLU A 96 30.53 -9.27 -28.84
CA GLU A 96 30.73 -7.93 -28.23
C GLU A 96 31.11 -7.92 -26.73
N THR A 97 31.21 -9.07 -26.05
CA THR A 97 31.31 -9.12 -24.58
C THR A 97 32.70 -8.82 -23.99
N GLU A 98 33.72 -8.61 -24.83
CA GLU A 98 35.09 -8.34 -24.35
C GLU A 98 35.37 -6.84 -24.09
N GLU A 99 34.66 -5.90 -24.73
CA GLU A 99 35.00 -4.47 -24.67
C GLU A 99 34.37 -3.67 -23.50
N TYR A 100 33.28 -4.15 -22.88
CA TYR A 100 32.61 -3.47 -21.75
C TYR A 100 33.07 -3.94 -20.36
N ARG A 101 34.22 -4.63 -20.27
CA ARG A 101 34.70 -5.29 -19.03
C ARG A 101 35.25 -4.37 -17.94
N GLY A 102 35.26 -3.05 -18.13
CA GLY A 102 36.04 -2.18 -17.25
C GLY A 102 35.47 -0.79 -17.09
N GLN A 103 34.33 -0.65 -16.42
CA GLN A 103 33.93 0.56 -15.70
C GLN A 103 32.49 0.38 -15.22
N HIS A 104 32.25 -0.06 -13.99
CA HIS A 104 31.09 0.32 -13.18
C HIS A 104 31.24 -0.29 -11.78
N GLN A 105 32.16 0.26 -10.99
CA GLN A 105 32.04 0.21 -9.53
C GLN A 105 31.32 1.48 -9.10
N THR A 106 30.00 1.47 -9.24
CA THR A 106 29.13 2.41 -8.54
C THR A 106 28.63 1.73 -7.28
N SER A 107 28.69 2.42 -6.15
CA SER A 107 28.03 1.99 -4.92
C SER A 107 26.55 1.67 -5.21
N SER A 108 26.13 0.43 -4.96
CA SER A 108 24.74 -0.01 -5.14
C SER A 108 23.78 0.99 -4.49
N SER A 109 22.79 1.44 -5.26
CA SER A 109 21.74 2.34 -4.75
C SER A 109 20.57 1.59 -4.12
N PHE A 110 20.53 0.26 -4.26
CA PHE A 110 19.47 -0.62 -3.76
C PHE A 110 19.98 -1.54 -2.66
N THR A 111 20.21 -0.99 -1.47
CA THR A 111 20.36 -1.78 -0.24
C THR A 111 18.97 -2.29 0.18
N GLY A 112 18.52 -3.47 -0.29
CA GLY A 112 17.14 -3.88 -0.01
C GLY A 112 16.87 -5.36 0.13
N ILE A 113 17.31 -6.19 -0.82
CA ILE A 113 16.87 -7.58 -0.86
C ILE A 113 18.01 -8.49 -0.41
N ASN A 114 18.00 -8.83 0.88
CA ASN A 114 18.88 -9.85 1.42
C ASN A 114 18.23 -11.25 1.24
N ASN A 115 19.06 -12.28 1.08
CA ASN A 115 18.65 -13.66 0.82
C ASN A 115 17.73 -14.23 1.91
N ASP A 116 17.79 -13.68 3.12
CA ASP A 116 16.97 -14.04 4.28
C ASP A 116 15.53 -13.51 4.22
N GLN A 117 15.17 -12.75 3.19
CA GLN A 117 13.83 -12.22 2.95
C GLN A 117 13.18 -12.78 1.67
N PHE A 118 13.83 -13.68 0.94
CA PHE A 118 13.34 -14.11 -0.37
C PHE A 118 12.01 -14.87 -0.29
N ASP A 119 11.87 -15.78 0.66
CA ASP A 119 10.61 -16.46 1.01
C ASP A 119 9.48 -15.45 1.29
N ARG A 120 9.84 -14.35 1.93
CA ARG A 120 8.90 -13.27 2.28
C ARG A 120 8.43 -12.49 1.08
N LEU A 121 9.35 -12.16 0.20
CA LEU A 121 9.06 -11.41 -1.02
C LEU A 121 8.26 -12.26 -2.00
N LEU A 122 8.60 -13.54 -2.16
CA LEU A 122 7.80 -14.48 -2.95
C LEU A 122 6.36 -14.54 -2.45
N THR A 123 6.17 -14.67 -1.14
CA THR A 123 4.82 -14.74 -0.58
C THR A 123 4.06 -13.44 -0.74
N LEU A 124 4.72 -12.30 -0.53
CA LEU A 124 4.13 -10.99 -0.79
C LEU A 124 3.67 -10.88 -2.26
N SER A 125 4.50 -11.33 -3.21
CA SER A 125 4.14 -11.29 -4.63
C SER A 125 2.94 -12.18 -4.97
N CYS A 126 2.72 -13.29 -4.25
CA CYS A 126 1.50 -14.07 -4.38
C CYS A 126 0.24 -13.35 -3.88
N ASN A 127 0.37 -12.34 -3.00
CA ASN A 127 -0.70 -11.43 -2.64
C ASN A 127 -0.72 -10.22 -3.59
N ALA A 128 -1.25 -10.42 -4.79
CA ALA A 128 -1.37 -9.36 -5.80
C ALA A 128 -2.16 -8.14 -5.31
N LYS A 129 -3.25 -8.35 -4.55
CA LYS A 129 -4.05 -7.25 -3.97
C LYS A 129 -3.24 -6.44 -2.97
N GLY A 130 -2.55 -7.09 -2.05
CA GLY A 130 -1.68 -6.45 -1.07
C GLY A 130 -0.50 -5.72 -1.71
N THR A 131 0.11 -6.30 -2.74
CA THR A 131 1.17 -5.64 -3.53
C THR A 131 0.66 -4.36 -4.18
N LYS A 132 -0.55 -4.37 -4.75
CA LYS A 132 -1.18 -3.16 -5.29
C LYS A 132 -1.52 -2.14 -4.19
N ALA A 133 -2.00 -2.59 -3.04
CA ALA A 133 -2.24 -1.72 -1.87
C ALA A 133 -0.96 -1.03 -1.39
N LEU A 134 0.17 -1.75 -1.38
CA LEU A 134 1.49 -1.18 -1.08
C LEU A 134 1.88 -0.08 -2.06
N LEU A 135 1.70 -0.29 -3.37
CA LEU A 135 1.93 0.77 -4.36
C LEU A 135 1.00 1.97 -4.14
N ALA A 136 -0.30 1.73 -3.89
CA ALA A 136 -1.27 2.79 -3.66
C ALA A 136 -0.98 3.59 -2.37
N SER A 137 -0.29 2.99 -1.39
CA SER A 137 -0.02 3.61 -0.10
C SER A 137 0.72 4.95 -0.24
N VAL A 138 1.58 5.15 -1.24
CA VAL A 138 2.34 6.41 -1.39
C VAL A 138 1.45 7.64 -1.57
N PHE A 139 0.20 7.44 -2.02
CA PHE A 139 -0.83 8.45 -2.22
C PHE A 139 -1.74 8.63 -0.99
N CYS A 140 -1.24 8.33 0.20
CA CYS A 140 -1.96 8.57 1.44
C CYS A 140 -1.03 9.06 2.55
N GLU A 141 -1.52 10.04 3.33
CA GLU A 141 -0.90 10.52 4.56
C GLU A 141 -1.91 10.43 5.71
N ALA A 142 -1.50 9.85 6.84
CA ALA A 142 -2.42 9.54 7.94
C ALA A 142 -2.92 10.78 8.69
N GLU A 143 -2.23 11.91 8.54
CA GLU A 143 -2.57 13.19 9.16
C GLU A 143 -3.56 14.01 8.32
N VAL A 144 -3.79 13.63 7.06
CA VAL A 144 -4.73 14.31 6.17
C VAL A 144 -6.13 13.78 6.44
N SER A 145 -7.02 14.62 6.94
CA SER A 145 -8.39 14.22 7.21
C SER A 145 -9.20 13.92 5.95
N SER A 146 -10.25 13.11 6.09
CA SER A 146 -11.09 12.64 4.99
C SER A 146 -11.69 13.77 4.14
N ASN A 147 -11.96 14.93 4.73
CA ASN A 147 -12.55 16.09 4.05
C ASN A 147 -11.53 16.94 3.27
N LEU A 148 -10.24 16.58 3.33
CA LEU A 148 -9.15 17.29 2.66
C LEU A 148 -8.33 16.37 1.74
N CYS A 149 -8.64 15.07 1.71
CA CYS A 149 -7.79 14.09 1.07
C CYS A 149 -7.77 14.24 -0.45
N GLY A 150 -8.88 14.63 -1.08
CA GLY A 150 -8.94 14.89 -2.50
C GLY A 150 -8.14 16.12 -2.91
N MET A 151 -8.27 17.25 -2.19
CA MET A 151 -7.40 18.41 -2.37
C MET A 151 -5.90 18.07 -2.23
N TRP A 152 -5.54 17.30 -1.19
CA TRP A 152 -4.17 16.86 -0.98
C TRP A 152 -3.66 15.99 -2.14
N LEU A 153 -4.51 15.11 -2.65
CA LEU A 153 -4.21 14.23 -3.77
C LEU A 153 -4.05 15.02 -5.08
N GLN A 154 -4.94 15.97 -5.36
CA GLN A 154 -4.87 16.86 -6.52
C GLN A 154 -3.55 17.65 -6.52
N GLY A 155 -3.18 18.27 -5.40
CA GLY A 155 -1.91 18.99 -5.28
C GLY A 155 -0.69 18.09 -5.51
N SER A 156 -0.73 16.85 -5.02
CA SER A 156 0.33 15.87 -5.27
C SER A 156 0.43 15.51 -6.76
N PHE A 157 -0.70 15.27 -7.43
CA PHE A 157 -0.69 14.92 -8.85
C PHE A 157 -0.36 16.08 -9.78
N ALA A 158 -0.71 17.32 -9.42
CA ALA A 158 -0.30 18.50 -10.16
C ALA A 158 1.25 18.59 -10.26
N VAL A 159 1.97 18.25 -9.19
CA VAL A 159 3.45 18.13 -9.23
C VAL A 159 3.88 16.95 -10.08
N LEU A 160 3.29 15.77 -9.87
CA LEU A 160 3.66 14.55 -10.61
C LEU A 160 3.50 14.70 -12.12
N ASP A 161 2.49 15.45 -12.57
CA ASP A 161 2.21 15.69 -13.99
C ASP A 161 3.28 16.54 -14.68
N THR A 162 4.05 17.34 -13.93
CA THR A 162 5.18 18.09 -14.49
C THR A 162 6.37 17.18 -14.85
N ILE A 163 6.45 15.98 -14.26
CA ILE A 163 7.59 15.07 -14.41
C ILE A 163 7.39 14.17 -15.63
N LYS A 164 8.11 14.47 -16.71
CA LYS A 164 8.02 13.71 -17.98
C LYS A 164 9.00 12.55 -18.08
N ASP A 165 10.11 12.60 -17.33
CA ASP A 165 11.12 11.54 -17.32
C ASP A 165 10.69 10.37 -16.41
N PRO A 166 10.49 9.15 -16.95
CA PRO A 166 10.09 7.98 -16.16
C PRO A 166 11.08 7.62 -15.05
N HIS A 167 12.38 7.84 -15.26
CA HIS A 167 13.40 7.55 -14.25
C HIS A 167 13.31 8.50 -13.05
N SER A 168 13.04 9.78 -13.31
CA SER A 168 12.78 10.77 -12.26
C SER A 168 11.51 10.44 -11.49
N LEU A 169 10.44 10.04 -12.18
CA LEU A 169 9.19 9.61 -11.53
C LEU A 169 9.40 8.39 -10.63
N LEU A 170 10.10 7.36 -11.12
CA LEU A 170 10.47 6.19 -10.33
C LEU A 170 11.27 6.59 -9.08
N ARG A 171 12.25 7.49 -9.22
CA ARG A 171 13.05 7.97 -8.08
C ARG A 171 12.21 8.67 -7.03
N ILE A 172 11.22 9.46 -7.43
CA ILE A 172 10.31 10.15 -6.51
C ILE A 172 9.47 9.11 -5.75
N MET A 173 8.84 8.18 -6.47
CA MET A 173 8.01 7.14 -5.86
C MET A 173 8.82 6.25 -4.90
N ALA A 174 10.00 5.81 -5.31
CA ALA A 174 10.88 5.01 -4.48
C ALA A 174 11.42 5.79 -3.26
N ARG A 175 11.62 7.12 -3.36
CA ARG A 175 12.06 7.94 -2.22
C ARG A 175 10.94 8.25 -1.23
N ARG A 176 9.68 8.22 -1.67
CA ARG A 176 8.51 8.44 -0.80
C ARG A 176 8.36 7.34 0.25
N ASP A 177 8.61 6.08 -0.13
CA ASP A 177 8.74 4.94 0.79
C ASP A 177 9.87 3.99 0.32
N PRO A 178 11.12 4.22 0.77
CA PRO A 178 12.31 3.47 0.32
C PRO A 178 12.23 1.96 0.54
N ASP A 179 11.62 1.53 1.64
CA ASP A 179 11.53 0.11 2.03
C ASP A 179 10.67 -0.70 1.04
N ILE A 180 9.74 -0.06 0.35
CA ILE A 180 8.94 -0.66 -0.73
C ILE A 180 9.28 -0.09 -2.11
N GLY A 181 10.35 0.71 -2.22
CA GLY A 181 10.77 1.33 -3.48
C GLY A 181 11.09 0.30 -4.57
N PHE A 182 11.50 -0.91 -4.18
CA PHE A 182 11.69 -2.02 -5.11
C PHE A 182 10.39 -2.47 -5.78
N LEU A 183 9.23 -2.34 -5.14
CA LEU A 183 7.93 -2.63 -5.77
C LEU A 183 7.64 -1.62 -6.88
N TRP A 184 8.00 -0.34 -6.68
CA TRP A 184 7.92 0.66 -7.74
C TRP A 184 8.88 0.34 -8.89
N LEU A 185 10.13 -0.04 -8.61
CA LEU A 185 11.06 -0.48 -9.65
C LEU A 185 10.49 -1.64 -10.48
N GLY A 186 10.00 -2.70 -9.83
CA GLY A 186 9.36 -3.82 -10.51
C GLY A 186 8.11 -3.43 -11.29
N SER A 187 7.34 -2.48 -10.76
CA SER A 187 6.15 -1.94 -11.43
C SER A 187 6.55 -1.20 -12.71
N PHE A 188 7.62 -0.40 -12.71
CA PHE A 188 8.11 0.24 -13.94
C PHE A 188 8.64 -0.79 -14.95
N ILE A 189 9.40 -1.80 -14.52
CA ILE A 189 9.94 -2.85 -15.39
C ILE A 189 8.81 -3.63 -16.08
N THR A 190 7.72 -3.91 -15.36
CA THR A 190 6.59 -4.69 -15.87
C THR A 190 5.52 -3.84 -16.59
N GLY A 191 5.71 -2.52 -16.72
CA GLY A 191 4.67 -1.59 -17.23
C GLY A 191 3.47 -1.44 -16.28
N GLY A 192 3.66 -1.82 -15.03
CA GLY A 192 2.78 -1.77 -13.88
C GLY A 192 2.35 -0.36 -13.47
N ASN A 193 3.28 0.59 -13.56
CA ASN A 193 3.28 1.90 -12.91
C ASN A 193 2.12 2.80 -13.37
N ASP A 194 1.80 2.85 -14.66
CA ASP A 194 0.77 3.77 -15.20
C ASP A 194 -0.60 3.49 -14.58
N LYS A 195 -0.93 2.21 -14.40
CA LYS A 195 -2.18 1.81 -13.76
C LYS A 195 -2.19 2.20 -12.28
N ALA A 196 -1.09 2.01 -11.57
CA ALA A 196 -0.97 2.40 -10.17
C ALA A 196 -1.15 3.92 -9.98
N LEU A 197 -0.56 4.73 -10.87
CA LEU A 197 -0.72 6.18 -10.88
C LEU A 197 -2.15 6.61 -11.18
N ARG A 198 -2.79 6.00 -12.19
CA ARG A 198 -4.20 6.28 -12.50
C ARG A 198 -5.14 5.89 -11.36
N GLU A 199 -4.94 4.73 -10.75
CA GLU A 199 -5.72 4.27 -9.60
C GLU A 199 -5.50 5.19 -8.39
N GLY A 200 -4.27 5.62 -8.14
CA GLY A 200 -3.94 6.62 -7.12
C GLY A 200 -4.66 7.94 -7.35
N ARG A 201 -4.66 8.48 -8.58
CA ARG A 201 -5.36 9.73 -8.93
C ARG A 201 -6.87 9.62 -8.75
N ALA A 202 -7.44 8.48 -9.08
CA ALA A 202 -8.87 8.22 -8.97
C ALA A 202 -9.32 7.90 -7.54
N GLY A 203 -8.49 8.15 -6.51
CA GLY A 203 -8.85 7.86 -5.11
C GLY A 203 -9.10 6.38 -4.82
N ARG A 204 -8.51 5.46 -5.59
CA ARG A 204 -8.67 4.01 -5.38
C ARG A 204 -7.65 3.48 -4.40
N TRP A 205 -7.76 3.93 -3.15
CA TRP A 205 -6.90 3.52 -2.05
C TRP A 205 -7.29 2.13 -1.55
N ASN A 206 -6.64 1.09 -2.07
CA ASN A 206 -6.79 -0.25 -1.51
C ASN A 206 -6.02 -0.34 -0.19
N ILE A 207 -6.65 -0.90 0.85
CA ILE A 207 -6.00 -1.19 2.15
C ILE A 207 -5.85 -2.70 2.29
N ASP A 208 -4.64 -3.15 2.60
CA ASP A 208 -4.36 -4.53 3.01
C ASP A 208 -3.50 -4.49 4.27
N LEU A 209 -4.15 -4.57 5.44
CA LEU A 209 -3.47 -4.50 6.72
C LEU A 209 -2.49 -5.67 6.94
N GLY A 210 -2.68 -6.80 6.27
CA GLY A 210 -1.77 -7.94 6.31
C GLY A 210 -0.46 -7.64 5.59
N ALA A 211 -0.55 -7.14 4.36
CA ALA A 211 0.60 -6.67 3.59
C ALA A 211 1.29 -5.50 4.31
N ALA A 212 0.52 -4.56 4.86
CA ALA A 212 1.03 -3.42 5.62
C ALA A 212 1.83 -3.85 6.86
N ALA A 213 1.27 -4.77 7.65
CA ALA A 213 1.95 -5.33 8.81
C ALA A 213 3.22 -6.09 8.42
N TRP A 214 3.19 -6.80 7.29
CA TRP A 214 4.33 -7.56 6.78
C TRP A 214 5.49 -6.70 6.32
N THR A 215 5.22 -5.56 5.68
CA THR A 215 6.24 -4.65 5.16
C THR A 215 6.55 -3.49 6.11
N GLY A 216 5.78 -3.32 7.18
CA GLY A 216 5.89 -2.19 8.10
C GLY A 216 5.36 -0.88 7.50
N THR A 217 4.60 -0.96 6.42
CA THR A 217 4.06 0.20 5.69
C THR A 217 2.84 0.76 6.41
N LEU A 218 2.80 2.07 6.61
CA LEU A 218 1.59 2.78 7.02
C LEU A 218 0.68 3.01 5.80
N MET A 219 -0.44 2.29 5.72
CA MET A 219 -1.43 2.42 4.65
C MET A 219 -2.67 3.19 5.08
N SER A 220 -3.04 3.16 6.36
CA SER A 220 -4.25 3.78 6.88
C SER A 220 -4.03 4.32 8.29
N PHE A 221 -4.74 5.40 8.63
CA PHE A 221 -4.77 5.96 9.97
C PHE A 221 -5.13 4.93 11.05
N ILE A 222 -5.88 3.88 10.70
CA ILE A 222 -6.29 2.83 11.65
C ILE A 222 -5.10 2.07 12.26
N GLN A 223 -3.94 2.11 11.61
CA GLN A 223 -2.70 1.50 12.11
C GLN A 223 -1.93 2.38 13.10
N MET A 224 -2.33 3.65 13.26
CA MET A 224 -1.65 4.58 14.18
C MET A 224 -1.94 4.19 15.64
N PRO A 225 -0.96 4.26 16.55
CA PRO A 225 -1.19 3.95 17.95
C PRO A 225 -2.09 5.00 18.62
N VAL A 226 -3.01 4.55 19.46
CA VAL A 226 -3.81 5.41 20.34
C VAL A 226 -3.03 5.59 21.66
N PRO A 227 -2.58 6.80 21.98
CA PRO A 227 -1.84 7.04 23.22
C PRO A 227 -2.75 6.93 24.44
N GLN A 228 -2.15 6.70 25.61
CA GLN A 228 -2.83 6.85 26.89
C GLN A 228 -3.42 8.26 27.05
N PHE A 229 -4.61 8.35 27.65
CA PHE A 229 -5.30 9.61 27.89
C PHE A 229 -5.08 10.12 29.32
N ALA A 230 -5.12 11.44 29.49
CA ALA A 230 -5.09 12.06 30.81
C ALA A 230 -6.43 11.80 31.55
N PRO A 231 -6.45 11.68 32.89
CA PRO A 231 -7.68 11.40 33.64
C PRO A 231 -8.79 12.45 33.50
N ASP A 232 -8.43 13.68 33.13
CA ASP A 232 -9.34 14.82 32.93
C ASP A 232 -9.72 15.04 31.46
N THR A 233 -9.36 14.10 30.57
CA THR A 233 -9.73 14.13 29.15
C THR A 233 -11.25 14.16 29.03
N ARG A 234 -11.79 15.12 28.26
CA ARG A 234 -13.25 15.29 28.06
C ARG A 234 -13.70 14.95 26.64
N SER A 235 -12.76 14.90 25.71
CA SER A 235 -13.01 14.62 24.30
C SER A 235 -11.78 13.95 23.71
N ILE A 236 -11.99 13.05 22.76
CA ILE A 236 -10.94 12.41 21.99
C ILE A 236 -11.09 12.75 20.51
N SER A 237 -10.03 12.58 19.72
CA SER A 237 -10.17 12.73 18.27
C SER A 237 -11.08 11.62 17.73
N ARG A 238 -11.89 11.92 16.70
CA ARG A 238 -12.69 10.87 16.04
C ARG A 238 -11.79 9.78 15.43
N ALA A 239 -10.56 10.14 15.08
CA ALA A 239 -9.55 9.19 14.63
C ALA A 239 -9.12 8.20 15.73
N ASP A 240 -8.95 8.65 16.98
CA ASP A 240 -8.72 7.78 18.13
C ASP A 240 -9.95 6.92 18.44
N GLU A 241 -11.15 7.51 18.36
CA GLU A 241 -12.41 6.79 18.56
C GLU A 241 -12.53 5.61 17.56
N CYS A 242 -12.35 5.88 16.26
CA CYS A 242 -12.35 4.82 15.23
C CYS A 242 -11.32 3.72 15.51
N ARG A 243 -10.12 4.10 15.96
CA ARG A 243 -9.07 3.13 16.26
C ARG A 243 -9.42 2.28 17.47
N LEU A 244 -9.96 2.87 18.54
CA LEU A 244 -10.41 2.13 19.70
C LEU A 244 -11.55 1.18 19.33
N LEU A 245 -12.57 1.64 18.60
CA LEU A 245 -13.66 0.80 18.11
C LEU A 245 -13.16 -0.42 17.33
N TYR A 246 -12.23 -0.21 16.39
CA TYR A 246 -11.62 -1.29 15.61
C TYR A 246 -10.79 -2.25 16.48
N LEU A 247 -10.03 -1.72 17.45
CA LEU A 247 -9.19 -2.54 18.33
C LEU A 247 -10.01 -3.37 19.32
N CYS A 248 -11.11 -2.81 19.84
CA CYS A 248 -12.06 -3.52 20.70
C CYS A 248 -12.73 -4.69 19.98
N HIS A 249 -12.74 -4.70 18.64
CA HIS A 249 -13.46 -5.68 17.84
C HIS A 249 -14.93 -5.82 18.27
N ASP A 250 -15.58 -4.68 18.56
CA ASP A 250 -17.02 -4.66 18.75
C ASP A 250 -17.71 -5.21 17.49
N ILE A 251 -18.91 -5.76 17.65
CA ILE A 251 -19.59 -6.60 16.64
C ILE A 251 -19.75 -5.88 15.29
N ASN A 252 -19.87 -4.55 15.31
CA ASN A 252 -20.04 -3.72 14.12
C ASN A 252 -18.69 -3.23 13.53
N TYR A 253 -17.59 -3.33 14.28
CA TYR A 253 -16.30 -2.70 13.95
C TYR A 253 -15.18 -3.72 13.65
N THR A 254 -15.54 -4.95 13.25
CA THR A 254 -14.58 -6.02 12.92
C THR A 254 -13.83 -5.80 11.60
N ILE A 255 -14.31 -4.90 10.75
CA ILE A 255 -13.73 -4.57 9.45
C ILE A 255 -13.17 -3.14 9.54
N PRO A 256 -11.91 -2.90 9.12
CA PRO A 256 -11.34 -1.56 9.16
C PRO A 256 -12.07 -0.62 8.17
N PRO A 257 -11.98 0.71 8.36
CA PRO A 257 -12.50 1.66 7.39
C PRO A 257 -11.97 1.41 5.97
N LEU A 258 -12.82 1.62 4.97
CA LEU A 258 -12.48 1.41 3.56
C LEU A 258 -11.39 2.36 3.06
N PHE A 259 -11.40 3.59 3.56
CA PHE A 259 -10.48 4.65 3.16
C PHE A 259 -9.42 4.91 4.23
N PRO A 260 -8.21 5.34 3.84
CA PRO A 260 -7.08 5.41 4.76
C PRO A 260 -7.01 6.72 5.55
N PHE A 261 -7.94 7.65 5.30
CA PHE A 261 -7.95 8.99 5.90
C PHE A 261 -8.87 9.03 7.12
N PRO A 262 -8.43 9.65 8.23
CA PRO A 262 -9.22 9.74 9.45
C PRO A 262 -10.41 10.69 9.30
N PRO A 263 -11.47 10.49 10.10
CA PRO A 263 -12.50 11.51 10.27
C PRO A 263 -11.89 12.74 10.95
N PHE A 264 -12.37 13.93 10.59
CA PHE A 264 -11.91 15.17 11.19
C PHE A 264 -12.59 15.45 12.54
N GLY A 265 -11.91 16.26 13.37
CA GLY A 265 -12.46 16.77 14.63
C GLY A 265 -12.42 15.75 15.78
N SER A 266 -13.26 16.02 16.78
CA SER A 266 -13.29 15.31 18.06
C SER A 266 -14.71 15.04 18.52
N THR A 267 -14.87 14.05 19.37
CA THR A 267 -16.13 13.67 20.01
C THR A 267 -15.95 13.71 21.53
N ALA A 268 -16.96 14.22 22.24
CA ALA A 268 -16.96 14.21 23.70
C ALA A 268 -17.01 12.77 24.19
N ILE A 269 -16.31 12.44 25.28
CA ILE A 269 -16.29 11.06 25.77
C ILE A 269 -17.72 10.57 26.02
N ASP A 270 -18.57 11.39 26.63
CA ASP A 270 -19.98 11.05 26.92
C ASP A 270 -20.81 10.70 25.66
N ASP A 271 -20.34 11.07 24.47
CA ASP A 271 -20.97 10.80 23.18
C ASP A 271 -20.31 9.62 22.43
N THR A 272 -19.33 8.92 23.03
CA THR A 272 -18.67 7.75 22.43
C THR A 272 -19.29 6.42 22.87
N ASN A 273 -18.92 5.33 22.20
CA ASN A 273 -19.36 3.98 22.58
C ASN A 273 -18.78 3.57 23.95
N ILE A 274 -19.53 2.79 24.73
CA ILE A 274 -19.12 2.35 26.07
C ILE A 274 -17.78 1.60 26.08
N ASP A 275 -17.49 0.81 25.05
CA ASP A 275 -16.22 0.08 24.93
C ASP A 275 -15.04 1.05 24.75
N VAL A 276 -15.28 2.17 24.06
CA VAL A 276 -14.30 3.25 23.93
C VAL A 276 -14.01 3.88 25.31
N HIS A 277 -15.02 4.02 26.18
CA HIS A 277 -14.83 4.57 27.53
C HIS A 277 -13.87 3.71 28.35
N GLU A 278 -14.07 2.38 28.33
CA GLU A 278 -13.23 1.44 29.08
C GLU A 278 -11.76 1.56 28.67
N HIS A 279 -11.50 1.70 27.37
CA HIS A 279 -10.14 1.82 26.84
C HIS A 279 -9.53 3.21 26.98
N ILE A 280 -10.33 4.28 27.10
CA ILE A 280 -9.82 5.61 27.47
C ILE A 280 -9.26 5.59 28.89
N ILE A 281 -9.94 4.92 29.83
CA ILE A 281 -9.58 4.93 31.25
C ILE A 281 -8.60 3.83 31.67
N CYS A 282 -8.29 2.87 30.79
CA CYS A 282 -7.49 1.71 31.17
C CYS A 282 -6.00 2.04 31.45
N GLY A 283 -5.53 3.23 31.06
CA GLY A 283 -4.17 3.71 31.34
C GLY A 283 -3.06 3.05 30.51
N TRP A 284 -3.40 2.53 29.32
CA TRP A 284 -2.44 1.90 28.41
C TRP A 284 -2.54 2.50 27.01
N ASP A 285 -1.42 2.47 26.27
CA ASP A 285 -1.42 2.72 24.83
C ASP A 285 -2.04 1.52 24.10
N HIS A 286 -2.76 1.79 23.02
CA HIS A 286 -3.36 0.76 22.16
C HIS A 286 -2.82 0.86 20.74
N GLY A 287 -2.70 -0.29 20.06
CA GLY A 287 -2.28 -0.31 18.67
C GLY A 287 -2.16 -1.71 18.11
N LEU A 288 -2.15 -1.77 16.78
CA LEU A 288 -1.89 -3.01 16.06
C LEU A 288 -0.41 -3.37 16.17
N ARG A 289 -0.12 -4.62 16.50
CA ARG A 289 1.24 -5.16 16.48
C ARG A 289 1.29 -6.43 15.64
N PHE A 290 2.17 -6.44 14.64
CA PHE A 290 2.48 -7.65 13.91
C PHE A 290 3.13 -8.68 14.84
N SER A 291 2.52 -9.86 14.96
CA SER A 291 2.97 -10.92 15.86
C SER A 291 3.83 -11.95 15.14
N HIS A 292 3.26 -12.67 14.17
CA HIS A 292 3.96 -13.69 13.38
C HIS A 292 3.10 -14.09 12.18
N LEU A 293 3.71 -14.73 11.18
CA LEU A 293 2.98 -15.55 10.21
C LEU A 293 2.98 -17.02 10.66
N THR A 294 1.91 -17.72 10.30
CA THR A 294 1.84 -19.18 10.44
C THR A 294 1.75 -19.80 9.05
N TRP A 295 2.78 -20.55 8.67
CA TRP A 295 2.83 -21.34 7.45
C TRP A 295 2.20 -22.70 7.72
N HIS A 296 1.20 -23.05 6.90
CA HIS A 296 0.59 -24.37 6.91
C HIS A 296 1.24 -25.21 5.82
N CYS A 297 2.11 -26.14 6.21
CA CYS A 297 2.85 -26.99 5.30
C CYS A 297 2.01 -28.17 4.82
N SER A 298 2.36 -28.73 3.65
CA SER A 298 1.63 -29.84 3.02
C SER A 298 1.69 -31.15 3.82
N ASP A 299 2.69 -31.30 4.69
CA ASP A 299 2.83 -32.40 5.64
C ASP A 299 1.98 -32.20 6.92
N GLY A 300 1.18 -31.13 6.99
CA GLY A 300 0.34 -30.78 8.13
C GLY A 300 1.09 -30.05 9.25
N THR A 301 2.40 -29.82 9.11
CA THR A 301 3.16 -29.03 10.08
C THR A 301 2.79 -27.55 9.99
N LYS A 302 2.93 -26.85 11.13
CA LYS A 302 2.76 -25.41 11.22
C LYS A 302 4.08 -24.78 11.59
N VAL A 303 4.60 -23.92 10.71
CA VAL A 303 5.84 -23.18 10.97
C VAL A 303 5.47 -21.74 11.29
N GLN A 304 5.86 -21.27 12.47
CA GLN A 304 5.68 -19.87 12.83
C GLN A 304 6.92 -19.06 12.42
N GLN A 305 6.69 -17.97 11.70
CA GLN A 305 7.72 -17.02 11.34
C GLN A 305 7.45 -15.71 12.07
N SER A 306 8.22 -15.48 13.13
CA SER A 306 8.19 -14.22 13.89
C SER A 306 9.01 -13.15 13.17
N PRO A 307 8.64 -11.86 13.31
CA PRO A 307 9.47 -10.77 12.84
C PRO A 307 10.82 -10.77 13.58
N LYS A 308 11.90 -10.45 12.87
CA LYS A 308 13.25 -10.35 13.47
C LYS A 308 13.36 -9.17 14.45
N VAL A 309 12.46 -8.19 14.31
CA VAL A 309 12.33 -7.02 15.20
C VAL A 309 10.99 -7.12 15.94
N PRO A 310 10.95 -7.06 17.29
CA PRO A 310 9.74 -7.29 18.09
C PRO A 310 8.59 -6.30 17.89
N SER A 311 8.87 -5.17 17.25
CA SER A 311 7.89 -4.15 16.88
C SER A 311 8.28 -3.61 15.51
N MET A 312 7.55 -4.02 14.48
CA MET A 312 7.56 -3.28 13.23
C MET A 312 6.71 -2.02 13.49
N ALA A 313 7.35 -0.96 13.98
CA ALA A 313 6.70 0.34 14.05
C ALA A 313 6.23 0.69 12.63
N THR A 314 4.95 0.98 12.47
CA THR A 314 4.41 1.50 11.22
C THR A 314 5.15 2.77 10.89
N ARG A 315 5.96 2.74 9.83
CA ARG A 315 6.79 3.89 9.48
C ARG A 315 5.93 4.94 8.78
N SER A 316 6.04 6.18 9.24
CA SER A 316 5.49 7.31 8.49
C SER A 316 6.26 7.46 7.17
N LYS A 317 5.54 7.86 6.13
CA LYS A 317 6.12 8.13 4.81
C LYS A 317 6.81 9.47 4.92
N ASN A 318 8.11 9.47 5.17
CA ASN A 318 8.90 10.68 5.15
C ASN A 318 10.17 10.35 4.37
N GLY A 319 10.13 10.61 3.06
CA GLY A 319 11.36 10.66 2.28
C GLY A 319 12.34 11.63 2.96
N VAL A 320 13.64 11.34 2.90
CA VAL A 320 14.63 12.21 3.53
C VAL A 320 14.68 13.54 2.77
N LEU A 321 14.12 14.60 3.36
CA LEU A 321 14.26 15.98 2.87
C LEU A 321 15.73 16.41 3.03
N ARG A 322 16.53 16.24 1.98
CA ARG A 322 17.97 16.57 2.02
C ARG A 322 18.29 18.02 1.64
N TYR A 323 17.33 18.78 1.09
CA TYR A 323 17.59 20.13 0.55
C TYR A 323 16.40 21.08 0.74
N SER A 324 16.70 22.38 0.68
CA SER A 324 15.71 23.46 0.54
C SER A 324 14.91 23.28 -0.77
N ILE A 325 13.59 23.15 -0.63
CA ILE A 325 12.65 22.96 -1.73
C ILE A 325 12.65 24.25 -2.60
N PRO A 326 13.04 24.19 -3.89
CA PRO A 326 12.78 25.29 -4.81
C PRO A 326 11.27 25.50 -4.89
N GLU A 327 10.83 26.76 -4.86
CA GLU A 327 9.41 27.08 -5.08
C GLU A 327 9.05 26.62 -6.51
N VAL A 328 8.22 25.58 -6.61
CA VAL A 328 7.71 25.09 -7.89
C VAL A 328 6.40 25.81 -8.13
N GLU A 329 6.31 26.54 -9.25
CA GLU A 329 5.06 27.10 -9.73
C GLU A 329 4.17 25.94 -10.19
N VAL A 330 3.17 25.62 -9.37
CA VAL A 330 2.18 24.58 -9.66
C VAL A 330 0.98 25.26 -10.31
N ASP A 331 0.65 24.82 -11.52
CA ASP A 331 -0.55 25.24 -12.21
C ASP A 331 -1.76 24.51 -11.60
N TYR A 332 -2.71 25.29 -11.06
CA TYR A 332 -3.97 24.80 -10.48
C TYR A 332 -5.16 25.09 -11.40
N GLU A 333 -4.96 25.44 -12.68
CA GLU A 333 -6.08 25.71 -13.61
C GLU A 333 -6.96 24.48 -13.85
N GLU A 334 -6.46 23.27 -13.64
CA GLU A 334 -7.22 22.00 -13.70
C GLU A 334 -7.84 21.60 -12.35
N TYR A 335 -7.93 22.54 -11.40
CA TYR A 335 -8.55 22.30 -10.09
C TYR A 335 -10.04 21.98 -10.25
N ASP A 336 -10.41 20.74 -9.96
CA ASP A 336 -11.81 20.34 -9.91
C ASP A 336 -12.48 20.99 -8.70
N SER A 337 -13.49 21.82 -8.96
CA SER A 337 -14.29 22.43 -7.89
C SER A 337 -15.13 21.41 -7.13
N GLU A 338 -15.37 20.23 -7.72
CA GLU A 338 -16.12 19.13 -7.14
C GLU A 338 -15.12 18.13 -6.53
N ASP A 339 -14.86 18.25 -5.22
CA ASP A 339 -13.94 17.33 -4.51
C ASP A 339 -14.63 15.99 -4.19
N GLU A 340 -14.91 15.21 -5.25
CA GLU A 340 -15.58 13.90 -5.16
C GLU A 340 -14.83 12.91 -4.26
N ASN A 341 -13.49 12.98 -4.25
CA ASN A 341 -12.64 12.11 -3.44
C ASN A 341 -12.80 12.38 -1.95
N SER A 342 -12.76 13.66 -1.54
CA SER A 342 -12.99 14.03 -0.14
C SER A 342 -14.43 13.77 0.30
N GLU A 343 -15.40 14.04 -0.58
CA GLU A 343 -16.80 13.71 -0.33
C GLU A 343 -16.97 12.21 -0.06
N MET A 344 -16.48 11.36 -0.97
CA MET A 344 -16.59 9.91 -0.87
C MET A 344 -15.88 9.39 0.39
N ALA A 345 -14.66 9.83 0.66
CA ALA A 345 -13.90 9.41 1.84
C ALA A 345 -14.60 9.83 3.14
N THR A 346 -15.12 11.06 3.17
CA THR A 346 -15.81 11.61 4.33
C THR A 346 -17.14 10.93 4.59
N ARG A 347 -17.95 10.72 3.56
CA ARG A 347 -19.18 9.94 3.66
C ARG A 347 -18.90 8.56 4.24
N ASN A 348 -17.96 7.83 3.64
CA ASN A 348 -17.66 6.47 4.07
C ASN A 348 -17.15 6.39 5.51
N ILE A 349 -16.27 7.28 5.96
CA ILE A 349 -15.75 7.20 7.32
C ILE A 349 -16.80 7.55 8.38
N PHE A 350 -17.68 8.52 8.09
CA PHE A 350 -18.78 8.84 9.01
C PHE A 350 -19.90 7.80 8.98
N THR A 351 -20.16 7.16 7.83
CA THR A 351 -21.02 5.97 7.78
C THR A 351 -20.42 4.82 8.59
N TRP A 352 -19.11 4.59 8.48
CA TRP A 352 -18.44 3.55 9.27
C TRP A 352 -18.53 3.85 10.77
N LEU A 353 -18.38 5.12 11.17
CA LEU A 353 -18.35 5.53 12.59
C LEU A 353 -19.74 5.70 13.23
N ARG A 354 -20.77 6.04 12.45
CA ARG A 354 -22.10 6.45 12.94
C ARG A 354 -23.27 5.74 12.27
N GLY A 355 -23.01 4.83 11.31
CA GLY A 355 -24.05 4.17 10.52
C GLY A 355 -24.97 3.29 11.35
N ASP A 356 -24.41 2.58 12.33
CA ASP A 356 -25.17 1.68 13.20
C ASP A 356 -25.63 2.38 14.50
N ASP A 357 -24.78 3.22 15.09
CA ASP A 357 -25.01 3.85 16.40
C ASP A 357 -25.71 5.23 16.31
N GLY A 358 -25.81 5.81 15.12
CA GLY A 358 -26.36 7.15 14.88
C GLY A 358 -25.39 8.28 15.24
N PHE A 359 -25.78 9.51 14.92
CA PHE A 359 -24.99 10.71 15.22
C PHE A 359 -25.37 11.31 16.58
N PRO A 360 -24.39 11.65 17.44
CA PRO A 360 -24.64 12.46 18.63
C PRO A 360 -25.26 13.82 18.29
N VAL A 361 -26.01 14.40 19.23
CA VAL A 361 -26.63 15.74 19.05
C VAL A 361 -25.57 16.81 18.73
N ALA A 362 -24.39 16.71 19.34
CA ALA A 362 -23.26 17.58 19.08
C ALA A 362 -22.72 17.51 17.63
N GLU A 363 -23.03 16.44 16.90
CA GLU A 363 -22.63 16.16 15.52
C GLU A 363 -23.75 16.44 14.50
N ARG A 364 -24.86 17.07 14.91
CA ARG A 364 -26.00 17.41 14.03
C ARG A 364 -25.57 18.09 12.72
N ALA A 365 -24.70 19.10 12.80
CA ALA A 365 -24.24 19.81 11.60
C ALA A 365 -23.37 18.94 10.66
N ILE A 366 -22.81 17.83 11.15
CA ILE A 366 -22.11 16.84 10.32
C ILE A 366 -23.14 15.95 9.62
N ARG A 367 -24.14 15.44 10.35
CA ARG A 367 -25.23 14.62 9.78
C ARG A 367 -26.01 15.35 8.69
N GLU A 368 -26.28 16.64 8.89
CA GLU A 368 -27.06 17.49 7.97
C GLU A 368 -26.22 18.05 6.80
N HIS A 369 -24.92 17.74 6.73
CA HIS A 369 -24.08 18.17 5.62
C HIS A 369 -24.42 17.37 4.35
N GLU A 370 -24.46 18.01 3.18
CA GLU A 370 -24.84 17.37 1.90
C GLU A 370 -23.97 16.14 1.52
N TRP A 371 -22.71 16.12 1.97
CA TRP A 371 -21.83 14.95 1.82
C TRP A 371 -22.30 13.73 2.63
N ILE A 372 -23.04 13.93 3.72
CA ILE A 372 -23.52 12.89 4.64
C ILE A 372 -25.03 12.62 4.48
N ASP A 373 -25.84 13.63 4.17
CA ASP A 373 -27.30 13.62 4.26
C ASP A 373 -28.05 12.62 3.35
N ASN A 374 -27.32 11.91 2.47
CA ASN A 374 -27.86 10.89 1.56
C ASN A 374 -27.82 9.45 2.12
N LEU A 375 -27.77 9.26 3.44
CA LEU A 375 -27.88 7.92 4.04
C LEU A 375 -29.35 7.48 3.98
N ASP A 376 -29.70 6.60 3.04
CA ASP A 376 -31.04 6.09 2.72
C ASP A 376 -31.96 5.86 3.94
N SER A 377 -32.69 6.90 4.33
CA SER A 377 -33.57 6.87 5.48
C SER A 377 -34.85 7.64 5.15
N GLU A 378 -35.89 6.90 4.73
CA GLU A 378 -37.27 7.40 4.59
C GLU A 378 -37.88 7.85 5.94
N ASN A 379 -37.09 7.88 7.02
CA ASN A 379 -37.50 8.18 8.38
C ASN A 379 -36.53 9.15 9.09
N ASP A 380 -36.05 10.16 8.36
CA ASP A 380 -35.20 11.22 8.90
C ASP A 380 -36.00 12.20 9.75
N GLU A 381 -36.26 11.82 11.01
CA GLU A 381 -36.61 12.81 12.03
C GLU A 381 -35.36 13.66 12.37
N PRO A 382 -35.49 15.00 12.43
CA PRO A 382 -34.36 15.86 12.76
C PRO A 382 -33.80 15.51 14.13
N ILE A 383 -32.47 15.52 14.27
CA ILE A 383 -31.80 15.28 15.56
C ILE A 383 -32.24 16.37 16.54
N ASN A 384 -33.05 16.05 17.55
CA ASN A 384 -33.55 17.02 18.52
C ASN A 384 -32.63 17.13 19.76
N GLY A 385 -32.44 18.34 20.29
CA GLY A 385 -31.65 18.59 21.51
C GLY A 385 -30.93 19.94 21.54
N ASP A 386 -30.67 20.46 22.74
CA ASP A 386 -30.16 21.82 22.97
C ASP A 386 -28.61 21.91 23.00
N VAL A 387 -27.91 20.82 22.70
CA VAL A 387 -26.44 20.79 22.68
C VAL A 387 -25.93 21.58 21.47
N HIS A 388 -24.97 22.48 21.71
CA HIS A 388 -24.33 23.24 20.63
C HIS A 388 -23.57 22.30 19.70
N SER A 389 -23.76 22.47 18.39
CA SER A 389 -22.98 21.71 17.42
C SER A 389 -21.50 22.08 17.52
N THR A 390 -20.66 21.05 17.46
CA THR A 390 -19.20 21.18 17.44
C THR A 390 -18.68 21.69 16.08
N PHE A 391 -19.54 21.81 15.07
CA PHE A 391 -19.18 22.28 13.73
C PHE A 391 -20.18 23.33 13.21
N GLY A 392 -19.66 24.40 12.61
CA GLY A 392 -20.47 25.48 12.01
C GLY A 392 -20.87 25.17 10.57
N GLY A 393 -22.13 25.42 10.20
CA GLY A 393 -22.75 25.02 8.93
C GLY A 393 -22.38 25.85 7.68
N GLN A 394 -21.09 25.94 7.33
CA GLN A 394 -20.67 26.42 6.00
C GLN A 394 -19.73 25.42 5.34
N LEU A 395 -20.01 25.02 4.09
CA LEU A 395 -19.13 24.20 3.24
C LEU A 395 -17.69 24.73 3.21
N ARG A 396 -17.55 26.06 3.10
CA ARG A 396 -16.26 26.75 3.17
C ARG A 396 -15.54 26.51 4.50
N GLY A 397 -16.25 26.27 5.60
CA GLY A 397 -15.68 25.98 6.90
C GLY A 397 -14.96 24.62 6.99
N TRP A 398 -15.40 23.62 6.22
CA TRP A 398 -14.77 22.29 6.19
C TRP A 398 -13.42 22.32 5.44
N LEU A 399 -13.28 23.20 4.45
CA LEU A 399 -12.06 23.33 3.63
C LEU A 399 -11.10 24.45 4.14
N LEU A 400 -11.61 25.60 4.61
CA LEU A 400 -10.78 26.78 4.89
C LEU A 400 -10.10 26.84 6.27
N LYS A 401 -10.61 26.17 7.31
CA LYS A 401 -10.04 26.33 8.67
C LYS A 401 -8.78 25.49 8.94
N THR A 402 -8.48 24.53 8.07
CA THR A 402 -7.45 23.50 8.30
C THR A 402 -6.24 23.59 7.36
N SER A 403 -6.28 24.46 6.33
CA SER A 403 -5.19 24.64 5.34
C SER A 403 -3.91 25.30 5.90
N ILE A 404 -3.72 25.32 7.23
CA ILE A 404 -2.60 25.98 7.91
C ILE A 404 -1.48 25.01 8.31
N TYR A 405 -1.70 23.70 8.20
CA TYR A 405 -0.65 22.70 8.47
C TYR A 405 -0.02 22.26 7.15
N ARG A 406 1.31 22.43 7.06
CA ARG A 406 2.10 21.88 5.95
C ARG A 406 2.05 20.36 6.02
N CYS A 407 1.26 19.74 5.16
CA CYS A 407 1.38 18.31 4.88
C CYS A 407 2.58 18.10 3.96
N ASN A 408 3.45 17.14 4.26
CA ASN A 408 4.53 16.75 3.36
C ASN A 408 3.89 16.10 2.11
N SER A 409 3.60 16.88 1.08
CA SER A 409 3.20 16.34 -0.23
C SER A 409 4.39 15.62 -0.87
N ILE A 410 4.09 14.74 -1.85
CA ILE A 410 5.05 13.89 -2.57
C ILE A 410 6.26 14.67 -3.09
#